data_AF-A0A0C5VLQ7-F1
#
_entry.id   AF-A0A0C5VLQ7-F1
#
_cell.length_a   1.000
_cell.length_b   1.000
_cell.length_c   1.000
_cell.angle_alpha   90.00
_cell.angle_beta   90.00
_cell.angle_gamma   90.00
#
_symmetry.space_group_name_H-M   'P 1'
#
loop_
_entity.id
_entity.type
_entity.pdbx_description
1 polymer ?
#
loop_
_entity_poly.entity_id
_entity_poly.type
_entity_poly.pdbx_seq_one_letter_code
_entity_poly.pdbx_strand_id
1 'polypeptide(L)'
;MASYQHAFNHILTHIRKLIEETDYNGHELINHPLTSWYDMQTIGFSQGELSHLLRELYCAEIWQQLGCDQFRDQQLANLFFDFALATNGNLTLRLIQICLDLPVNGKLSDQLIQRINESESEWLQQQFEHIQLNFYCAMQSNRKIYH
;
A
#
# COMPACT_ATOMS: atom_id res chain seq x y z
N MET A 1 18.23 6.70 2.88
CA MET A 1 17.19 6.62 1.84
C MET A 1 16.46 5.30 2.03
N ALA A 2 15.15 5.28 1.82
CA ALA A 2 14.37 4.07 2.01
C ALA A 2 14.75 3.00 0.97
N SER A 3 14.60 1.74 1.36
CA SER A 3 14.99 0.57 0.60
C SER A 3 13.76 -0.21 0.17
N TYR A 4 13.62 -0.40 -1.14
CA TYR A 4 12.58 -1.26 -1.73
C TYR A 4 12.62 -2.67 -1.18
N GLN A 5 13.83 -3.26 -1.06
CA GLN A 5 13.99 -4.62 -0.55
C GLN A 5 13.45 -4.77 0.87
N HIS A 6 13.66 -3.74 1.70
CA HIS A 6 13.16 -3.73 3.06
C HIS A 6 11.63 -3.63 3.08
N ALA A 7 11.04 -2.73 2.29
CA ALA A 7 9.61 -2.55 2.20
C ALA A 7 8.89 -3.80 1.64
N PHE A 8 9.43 -4.42 0.59
CA PHE A 8 8.87 -5.66 0.05
C PHE A 8 8.89 -6.81 1.07
N ASN A 9 10.00 -6.96 1.81
CA ASN A 9 10.09 -7.97 2.87
C ASN A 9 9.12 -7.66 4.03
N HIS A 10 8.89 -6.38 4.35
CA HIS A 10 7.90 -5.95 5.34
C HIS A 10 6.50 -6.42 4.95
N ILE A 11 6.08 -6.18 3.70
CA ILE A 11 4.77 -6.62 3.18
C ILE A 11 4.61 -8.14 3.24
N LEU A 12 5.61 -8.90 2.78
CA LEU A 12 5.54 -10.35 2.81
C LEU A 12 5.38 -10.89 4.23
N THR A 13 6.07 -10.28 5.19
CA THR A 13 5.96 -10.65 6.61
C THR A 13 4.56 -10.34 7.15
N HIS A 14 4.01 -9.17 6.80
CA HIS A 14 2.66 -8.77 7.19
C HIS A 14 1.60 -9.72 6.63
N ILE A 15 1.65 -9.99 5.32
CA ILE A 15 0.71 -10.92 4.65
C ILE A 15 0.77 -12.30 5.29
N ARG A 16 1.98 -12.82 5.55
CA ARG A 16 2.15 -14.13 6.19
C ARG A 16 1.53 -14.17 7.58
N LYS A 17 1.74 -13.12 8.39
CA LYS A 17 1.16 -13.02 9.73
C LYS A 17 -0.38 -13.01 9.68
N LEU A 18 -0.97 -12.28 8.74
CA LEU A 18 -2.44 -12.25 8.55
C LEU A 18 -2.99 -13.63 8.17
N ILE A 19 -2.29 -14.38 7.31
CA ILE A 19 -2.67 -15.75 6.95
C ILE A 19 -2.64 -16.66 8.19
N GLU A 20 -1.55 -16.60 8.97
CA GLU A 20 -1.39 -17.39 10.19
C GLU A 20 -2.46 -17.04 11.27
N GLU A 21 -2.86 -15.78 11.37
CA GLU A 21 -3.89 -15.32 12.32
C GLU A 21 -5.33 -15.63 11.86
N THR A 22 -5.59 -15.66 10.55
CA THR A 22 -6.93 -15.96 10.00
C THR A 22 -7.23 -17.46 9.98
N ASP A 23 -6.21 -18.32 9.90
CA ASP A 23 -6.37 -19.77 9.96
C ASP A 23 -6.82 -20.27 11.36
N TYR A 24 -6.62 -19.46 12.41
CA TYR A 24 -7.07 -19.76 13.78
C TYR A 24 -8.57 -19.51 14.03
N ASN A 25 -9.26 -18.72 13.20
CA ASN A 25 -10.68 -18.38 13.35
C ASN A 25 -11.50 -19.00 12.20
N GLY A 26 -11.42 -20.33 12.10
CA GLY A 26 -11.99 -21.14 11.02
C GLY A 26 -13.36 -20.68 10.51
N HIS A 27 -13.43 -20.60 9.18
CA HIS A 27 -14.58 -20.88 8.31
C HIS A 27 -15.37 -19.77 7.59
N GLU A 28 -15.19 -18.46 7.80
CA GLU A 28 -16.08 -17.49 7.11
C GLU A 28 -15.46 -16.30 6.35
N LEU A 29 -14.15 -16.09 6.36
CA LEU A 29 -13.54 -15.00 5.57
C LEU A 29 -12.66 -15.45 4.38
N ILE A 30 -12.42 -16.76 4.23
CA ILE A 30 -11.56 -17.33 3.17
C ILE A 30 -12.42 -17.94 2.05
N ASN A 31 -13.53 -17.29 1.69
CA ASN A 31 -14.33 -17.64 0.51
C ASN A 31 -14.51 -16.45 -0.45
N HIS A 32 -13.70 -15.41 -0.29
CA HIS A 32 -13.26 -14.66 -1.46
C HIS A 32 -11.82 -15.07 -1.72
N PRO A 33 -11.59 -16.11 -2.55
CA PRO A 33 -10.29 -16.20 -3.17
C PRO A 33 -10.06 -14.84 -3.83
N LEU A 34 -8.87 -14.28 -3.68
CA LEU A 34 -8.35 -13.38 -4.69
C LEU A 34 -8.41 -14.18 -6.00
N THR A 35 -9.55 -14.12 -6.68
CA THR A 35 -9.92 -14.96 -7.81
C THR A 35 -8.80 -14.88 -8.84
N SER A 36 -8.19 -13.70 -9.01
CA SER A 36 -7.04 -13.49 -9.89
C SER A 36 -5.86 -14.46 -9.70
N TRP A 37 -5.44 -14.83 -8.49
CA TRP A 37 -4.17 -15.55 -8.31
C TRP A 37 -4.31 -17.06 -8.43
N TYR A 38 -5.37 -17.62 -7.85
CA TYR A 38 -5.68 -19.03 -8.03
C TYR A 38 -6.07 -19.28 -9.49
N ASP A 39 -6.86 -18.37 -10.09
CA ASP A 39 -7.21 -18.46 -11.51
C ASP A 39 -5.95 -18.40 -12.39
N MET A 40 -4.99 -17.51 -12.12
CA MET A 40 -3.72 -17.47 -12.85
C MET A 40 -2.91 -18.77 -12.78
N GLN A 41 -2.92 -19.47 -11.64
CA GLN A 41 -2.32 -20.80 -11.54
C GLN A 41 -3.07 -21.82 -12.40
N THR A 42 -4.40 -21.74 -12.48
CA THR A 42 -5.19 -22.64 -13.33
C THR A 42 -4.94 -22.46 -14.83
N ILE A 43 -4.47 -21.28 -15.26
CA ILE A 43 -4.07 -20.99 -16.65
C ILE A 43 -2.60 -21.30 -16.94
N GLY A 44 -1.88 -21.89 -15.97
CA GLY A 44 -0.55 -22.45 -16.16
C GLY A 44 0.62 -21.61 -15.64
N PHE A 45 0.37 -20.50 -14.94
CA PHE A 45 1.45 -19.75 -14.29
C PHE A 45 1.98 -20.47 -13.05
N SER A 46 3.30 -20.61 -12.95
CA SER A 46 3.93 -21.11 -11.75
C SER A 46 3.91 -20.08 -10.62
N GLN A 47 3.98 -20.55 -9.37
CA GLN A 47 4.11 -19.69 -8.20
C GLN A 47 5.35 -18.78 -8.28
N GLY A 48 6.44 -19.27 -8.88
CA GLY A 48 7.67 -18.50 -9.07
C GLY A 48 7.48 -17.34 -10.05
N GLU A 49 6.81 -17.60 -11.19
CA GLU A 49 6.48 -16.56 -12.17
C GLU A 49 5.56 -15.49 -11.58
N LEU A 50 4.50 -15.90 -10.87
CA LEU A 50 3.58 -14.96 -10.21
C LEU A 50 4.26 -14.12 -9.14
N SER A 51 5.16 -14.72 -8.36
CA SER A 51 5.94 -14.01 -7.35
C SER A 51 6.91 -13.01 -7.99
N HIS A 52 7.54 -13.39 -9.10
CA HIS A 52 8.40 -12.49 -9.87
C HIS A 52 7.60 -11.34 -10.48
N LEU A 53 6.44 -11.61 -11.08
CA LEU A 53 5.56 -10.61 -11.68
C LEU A 53 5.05 -9.60 -10.63
N LEU A 54 4.65 -10.09 -9.45
CA LEU A 54 4.24 -9.22 -8.35
C LEU A 54 5.40 -8.33 -7.89
N ARG A 55 6.58 -8.92 -7.65
CA ARG A 55 7.73 -8.20 -7.10
C ARG A 55 8.33 -7.22 -8.09
N GLU A 56 8.66 -7.67 -9.28
CA GLU A 56 9.50 -6.91 -10.22
C GLU A 56 8.69 -5.96 -11.10
N LEU A 57 7.39 -6.23 -11.29
CA LEU A 57 6.55 -5.35 -12.10
C LEU A 57 5.64 -4.52 -11.19
N TYR A 58 4.70 -5.15 -10.49
CA TYR A 58 3.67 -4.39 -9.78
C TYR A 58 4.23 -3.60 -8.58
N CYS A 59 4.90 -4.29 -7.65
CA CYS A 59 5.43 -3.65 -6.44
C CYS A 59 6.54 -2.65 -6.77
N ALA A 60 7.42 -2.95 -7.72
CA ALA A 60 8.46 -2.03 -8.16
C ALA A 60 7.88 -0.77 -8.83
N GLU A 61 6.86 -0.91 -9.68
CA GLU A 61 6.19 0.23 -10.33
C GLU A 61 5.52 1.14 -9.30
N ILE A 62 4.77 0.59 -8.34
CA ILE A 62 4.15 1.37 -7.27
C ILE A 62 5.22 2.07 -6.41
N TRP A 63 6.32 1.38 -6.06
CA TRP A 63 7.42 1.96 -5.29
C TRP A 63 8.06 3.16 -6.02
N GLN A 64 8.32 3.02 -7.31
CA GLN A 64 8.87 4.09 -8.15
C GLN A 64 7.87 5.23 -8.34
N GLN A 65 6.59 4.94 -8.53
CA GLN A 65 5.52 5.93 -8.68
C GLN A 65 5.43 6.84 -7.46
N LEU A 66 5.62 6.30 -6.26
CA LEU A 66 5.64 7.07 -5.01
C LEU A 66 6.96 7.81 -4.77
N GLY A 67 8.02 7.47 -5.51
CA GLY A 67 9.35 8.02 -5.29
C GLY A 67 9.95 7.60 -3.95
N CYS A 68 9.56 6.42 -3.43
CA CYS A 68 9.93 5.99 -2.08
C CYS A 68 11.45 5.93 -1.85
N ASP A 69 12.25 5.62 -2.89
CA ASP A 69 13.72 5.67 -2.83
C ASP A 69 14.25 7.05 -2.42
N GLN A 70 13.46 8.10 -2.59
CA GLN A 70 13.82 9.47 -2.24
C GLN A 70 13.50 9.84 -0.79
N PHE A 71 12.80 8.98 -0.05
CA PHE A 71 12.45 9.23 1.35
C PHE A 71 13.62 8.94 2.28
N ARG A 72 13.80 9.81 3.28
CA ARG A 72 14.81 9.63 4.33
C ARG A 72 14.38 8.60 5.36
N ASP A 73 13.09 8.52 5.62
CA ASP A 73 12.48 7.65 6.62
C ASP A 73 11.91 6.38 5.96
N GLN A 74 12.41 5.21 6.40
CA GLN A 74 11.95 3.91 5.93
C GLN A 74 10.53 3.59 6.39
N GLN A 75 10.13 4.00 7.59
CA GLN A 75 8.81 3.68 8.15
C GLN A 75 7.72 4.43 7.39
N LEU A 76 7.93 5.70 7.06
CA LEU A 76 7.02 6.45 6.18
C LEU A 76 6.95 5.83 4.78
N ALA A 77 8.09 5.41 4.22
CA ALA A 77 8.11 4.73 2.92
C ALA A 77 7.31 3.43 2.95
N ASN A 78 7.46 2.62 3.99
CA ASN A 78 6.68 1.39 4.17
C ASN A 78 5.19 1.71 4.31
N LEU A 79 4.81 2.67 5.15
CA LEU A 79 3.42 3.06 5.38
C LEU A 79 2.71 3.49 4.09
N PHE A 80 3.34 4.37 3.31
CA PHE A 80 2.78 4.84 2.05
C PHE A 80 2.72 3.73 1.01
N PHE A 81 3.75 2.88 0.96
CA PHE A 81 3.80 1.75 0.04
C PHE A 81 2.72 0.71 0.34
N ASP A 82 2.54 0.32 1.60
CA ASP A 82 1.51 -0.61 2.06
C ASP A 82 0.12 -0.11 1.66
N PHE A 83 -0.16 1.17 1.87
CA PHE A 83 -1.44 1.77 1.49
C PHE A 83 -1.66 1.82 -0.02
N ALA A 84 -0.62 2.13 -0.79
CA ALA A 84 -0.70 2.17 -2.24
C ALA A 84 -0.97 0.80 -2.85
N LEU A 85 -0.41 -0.27 -2.28
CA LEU A 85 -0.68 -1.64 -2.72
C LEU A 85 -2.13 -2.06 -2.43
N ALA A 86 -2.69 -1.60 -1.31
CA ALA A 86 -4.09 -1.85 -0.95
C ALA A 86 -5.09 -1.00 -1.77
N THR A 87 -4.64 0.10 -2.37
CA THR A 87 -5.49 1.05 -3.09
C THR A 87 -4.95 1.33 -4.49
N ASN A 88 -4.19 2.41 -4.67
CA ASN A 88 -3.32 2.69 -5.80
C ASN A 88 -2.36 3.85 -5.46
N GLY A 89 -1.27 3.97 -6.22
CA GLY A 89 -0.25 5.01 -5.99
C GLY A 89 -0.77 6.45 -6.14
N ASN A 90 -1.63 6.74 -7.11
CA ASN A 90 -2.14 8.11 -7.34
C ASN A 90 -3.02 8.59 -6.18
N LEU A 91 -3.89 7.73 -5.64
CA LEU A 91 -4.70 8.04 -4.48
C LEU A 91 -3.82 8.30 -3.27
N THR A 92 -2.84 7.43 -3.03
CA THR A 92 -1.86 7.59 -1.95
C THR A 92 -1.17 8.95 -2.03
N LEU A 93 -0.66 9.35 -3.21
CA LEU A 93 -0.06 10.65 -3.43
C LEU A 93 -1.01 11.81 -3.11
N ARG A 94 -2.30 11.71 -3.48
CA ARG A 94 -3.30 12.73 -3.13
C ARG A 94 -3.48 12.86 -1.63
N LEU A 95 -3.52 11.75 -0.90
CA LEU A 95 -3.69 11.77 0.56
C LEU A 95 -2.45 12.34 1.26
N ILE A 96 -1.24 12.05 0.77
CA ILE A 96 -0.02 12.67 1.28
C ILE A 96 -0.03 14.18 1.00
N GLN A 97 -0.42 14.59 -0.21
CA GLN A 97 -0.56 16.01 -0.56
C GLN A 97 -1.57 16.73 0.37
N ILE A 98 -2.67 16.08 0.74
CA ILE A 98 -3.61 16.60 1.74
C ILE A 98 -2.95 16.75 3.12
N CYS A 99 -2.21 15.74 3.59
CA CYS A 99 -1.50 15.80 4.88
C CYS A 99 -0.53 17.00 4.95
N LEU A 100 0.12 17.32 3.84
CA LEU A 100 1.18 18.31 3.75
C LEU A 100 0.70 19.69 3.27
N ASP A 101 -0.61 19.87 3.10
CA ASP A 101 -1.24 21.09 2.57
C ASP A 101 -0.64 21.53 1.22
N LEU A 102 -0.45 20.56 0.33
CA LEU A 102 0.06 20.76 -1.03
C LEU A 102 -1.06 20.64 -2.07
N PRO A 103 -0.88 21.21 -3.28
CA PRO A 103 -1.86 21.06 -4.37
C PRO A 103 -2.15 19.59 -4.69
N VAL A 104 -3.41 19.19 -4.54
CA VAL A 104 -3.86 17.80 -4.66
C VAL A 104 -4.07 17.43 -6.13
N ASN A 105 -3.00 16.98 -6.79
CA ASN A 105 -3.03 16.54 -8.19
C ASN A 105 -2.73 15.04 -8.36
N GLY A 106 -2.29 14.36 -7.28
CA GLY A 106 -1.94 12.94 -7.29
C GLY A 106 -0.69 12.60 -8.10
N LYS A 107 0.16 13.59 -8.37
CA LYS A 107 1.44 13.43 -9.05
C LYS A 107 2.58 13.64 -8.08
N LEU A 108 3.61 12.83 -8.21
CA LEU A 108 4.87 13.04 -7.52
C LEU A 108 5.53 14.32 -8.04
N SER A 109 6.07 15.12 -7.12
CA SER A 109 6.86 16.31 -7.44
C SER A 109 8.03 16.43 -6.47
N ASP A 110 9.09 17.11 -6.89
CA ASP A 110 10.26 17.35 -6.03
C ASP A 110 9.88 18.10 -4.75
N GLN A 111 8.92 19.03 -4.84
CA GLN A 111 8.37 19.73 -3.68
C GLN A 111 7.71 18.77 -2.69
N LEU A 112 6.96 17.77 -3.18
CA LEU A 112 6.33 16.76 -2.32
C LEU A 112 7.39 15.92 -1.61
N ILE A 113 8.40 15.43 -2.33
CA ILE A 113 9.54 14.68 -1.77
C ILE A 113 10.26 15.51 -0.69
N GLN A 114 10.56 16.76 -1.01
CA GLN A 114 11.23 17.67 -0.09
C GLN A 114 10.40 17.84 1.19
N ARG A 115 9.09 18.09 1.04
CA ARG A 115 8.21 18.34 2.18
C ARG A 115 8.08 17.11 3.08
N ILE A 116 7.96 15.91 2.51
CA ILE A 116 7.98 14.65 3.27
C ILE A 116 9.27 14.52 4.09
N ASN A 117 10.42 14.82 3.47
CA ASN A 117 11.74 14.67 4.11
C ASN A 117 12.07 15.76 5.15
N GLU A 118 11.34 16.87 5.14
CA GLU A 118 11.46 17.97 6.11
C GLU A 118 10.44 17.87 7.24
N SER A 119 9.36 17.11 7.04
CA SER A 119 8.36 16.84 8.06
C SER A 119 8.92 15.96 9.17
N GLU A 120 8.43 16.19 10.39
CA GLU A 120 8.65 15.28 11.51
C GLU A 120 7.93 13.95 11.23
N SER A 121 8.69 12.85 11.24
CA SER A 121 8.20 11.55 10.82
C SER A 121 6.99 11.06 11.61
N GLU A 122 7.04 11.17 12.95
CA GLU A 122 5.94 10.73 13.82
C GLU A 122 4.66 11.52 13.56
N TRP A 123 4.78 12.84 13.40
CA TRP A 123 3.63 13.69 13.10
C TRP A 123 3.01 13.31 11.75
N LEU A 124 3.82 13.17 10.71
CA LEU A 124 3.32 12.84 9.37
C LEU A 124 2.70 11.45 9.32
N GLN A 125 3.30 10.48 10.01
CA GLN A 125 2.74 9.14 10.17
C GLN A 125 1.35 9.21 10.80
N GLN A 126 1.20 9.89 11.93
CA GLN A 126 -0.09 10.00 12.63
C GLN A 126 -1.15 10.70 11.77
N GLN A 127 -0.78 11.77 11.06
CA GLN A 127 -1.71 12.45 10.15
C GLN A 127 -2.17 11.53 9.03
N PHE A 128 -1.22 10.79 8.43
CA PHE A 128 -1.54 9.88 7.35
C PHE A 128 -2.43 8.72 7.82
N GLU A 129 -2.12 8.11 8.97
CA GLU A 129 -2.94 7.06 9.58
C GLU A 129 -4.36 7.54 9.88
N HIS A 130 -4.53 8.77 10.37
CA HIS A 130 -5.85 9.36 10.59
C HIS A 130 -6.64 9.51 9.28
N ILE A 131 -5.99 9.96 8.20
CA ILE A 131 -6.61 10.06 6.88
C ILE A 131 -6.95 8.68 6.31
N GLN A 132 -6.10 7.66 6.50
CA GLN A 132 -6.38 6.29 6.08
C GLN A 132 -7.64 5.74 6.76
N LEU A 133 -7.78 5.94 8.08
CA LEU A 133 -8.98 5.54 8.82
C LEU A 133 -10.23 6.22 8.26
N ASN A 134 -10.17 7.54 8.01
CA ASN A 134 -11.28 8.28 7.42
C ASN A 134 -11.65 7.75 6.02
N PHE A 135 -10.64 7.43 5.20
CA PHE A 135 -10.84 6.82 3.89
C PHE A 135 -11.56 5.47 3.97
N TYR A 136 -11.11 4.56 4.85
CA TYR A 136 -11.75 3.26 5.03
C TYR A 136 -13.17 3.38 5.60
N CYS A 137 -13.40 4.28 6.57
CA CYS A 137 -14.73 4.58 7.09
C CYS A 137 -15.68 5.07 5.99
N ALA A 138 -15.21 5.96 5.11
CA ALA A 138 -15.99 6.45 3.98
C ALA A 138 -16.29 5.34 2.96
N MET A 139 -15.32 4.47 2.65
CA MET A 139 -15.55 3.32 1.77
C MET A 139 -16.59 2.35 2.34
N GLN A 140 -16.55 2.06 3.64
CA GLN A 140 -17.54 1.20 4.28
C GLN A 140 -18.94 1.84 4.32
N SER A 141 -19.00 3.17 4.52
CA SER A 141 -20.26 3.91 4.51
C SER A 141 -20.91 3.93 3.12
N ASN A 142 -20.11 4.06 2.06
CA ASN A 142 -20.57 3.99 0.67
C ASN A 142 -20.96 2.57 0.22
N ARG A 143 -20.51 1.52 0.90
CA ARG A 143 -20.95 0.13 0.64
C ARG A 143 -22.37 -0.16 1.16
N LYS A 144 -22.99 0.72 1.95
CA LYS A 144 -24.36 0.53 2.48
C LYS A 144 -25.49 1.06 1.58
N ILE A 145 -25.31 1.08 0.26
CA ILE A 145 -26.42 1.35 -0.68
C ILE A 145 -26.53 0.15 -1.64
N TYR A 146 -27.72 -0.47 -1.64
CA TYR A 146 -28.18 -1.71 -2.33
C TYR A 146 -27.72 -3.02 -1.64
N HIS A 147 -28.57 -3.90 -1.09
CA HIS A 147 -30.03 -4.12 -1.18
C HIS A 147 -30.67 -4.30 0.20
#